data_AF-A0A0Q7ATC9-F1
#
_entry.id   AF-A0A0Q7ATC9-F1
#
_cell.length_a   1.000
_cell.length_b   1.000
_cell.length_c   1.000
_cell.angle_alpha   90.00
_cell.angle_beta   90.00
_cell.angle_gamma   90.00
#
_symmetry.space_group_name_H-M   'P 1'
#
loop_
_entity.id
_entity.type
_entity.pdbx_description
1 polymer ?
#
loop_
_entity_poly.entity_id
_entity_poly.type
_entity_poly.pdbx_seq_one_letter_code
_entity_poly.pdbx_strand_id
1 'polypeptide(L)' 'MSITLAADDLCLTQPAVSRQIRALEERLGTRLFVRGYREIHFTAAGQALFAVTDSMMTGLQETLGAIMPPQRGHA' A
#
# COMPACT_ATOMS: atom_id res chain seq x y z
N MET A 1 -0.98 1.36 11.98
CA MET A 1 -1.23 1.88 10.61
C MET A 1 -2.68 2.34 10.50
N SER A 2 -2.99 3.42 9.77
CA SER A 2 -4.37 3.97 9.65
C SER A 2 -4.87 3.90 8.21
N ILE A 3 -6.07 3.32 8.00
CA ILE A 3 -6.71 3.27 6.66
C ILE A 3 -7.06 4.68 6.18
N THR A 4 -7.46 5.58 7.08
CA THR A 4 -7.85 6.94 6.71
C THR A 4 -6.67 7.73 6.17
N LEU A 5 -5.49 7.61 6.79
CA LEU A 5 -4.27 8.26 6.31
C LEU A 5 -3.84 7.66 4.96
N ALA A 6 -3.85 6.33 4.82
CA ALA A 6 -3.54 5.70 3.55
C ALA A 6 -4.51 6.08 2.42
N ALA A 7 -5.79 6.33 2.74
CA ALA A 7 -6.76 6.79 1.77
C ALA A 7 -6.46 8.22 1.30
N ASP A 8 -6.06 9.10 2.21
CA ASP A 8 -5.62 10.46 1.89
C ASP A 8 -4.38 10.46 0.97
N ASP A 9 -3.34 9.71 1.35
CA ASP A 9 -2.10 9.57 0.55
C ASP A 9 -2.37 9.01 -0.86
N LEU A 10 -3.39 8.16 -1.02
CA LEU A 10 -3.76 7.56 -2.29
C LEU A 10 -4.81 8.37 -3.06
N CYS A 11 -5.25 9.53 -2.55
CA CYS A 11 -6.36 10.32 -3.10
C CYS A 11 -7.65 9.48 -3.27
N LEU A 12 -7.90 8.55 -2.35
CA LEU A 12 -9.06 7.65 -2.33
C LEU A 12 -9.94 7.89 -1.10
N THR A 13 -11.17 7.38 -1.15
CA THR A 13 -12.02 7.35 0.05
C THR A 13 -11.68 6.15 0.92
N GLN A 14 -11.79 6.28 2.25
CA GLN A 14 -11.57 5.18 3.19
C GLN A 14 -12.40 3.90 2.85
N PRO A 15 -13.67 3.98 2.40
CA PRO A 15 -14.41 2.81 1.93
C PRO A 15 -13.81 2.17 0.68
N ALA A 16 -13.27 2.96 -0.26
CA ALA A 16 -12.63 2.44 -1.47
C ALA A 16 -11.38 1.61 -1.13
N VAL A 17 -10.51 2.13 -0.27
CA VAL A 17 -9.32 1.40 0.23
C VAL A 17 -9.73 0.15 0.99
N SER A 18 -10.73 0.25 1.88
CA SER A 18 -11.25 -0.90 2.63
C SER A 18 -11.79 -2.01 1.72
N ARG A 19 -12.45 -1.64 0.62
CA ARG A 19 -12.97 -2.57 -0.38
C ARG A 19 -11.84 -3.25 -1.16
N GLN A 20 -10.81 -2.51 -1.55
CA GLN A 20 -9.65 -3.08 -2.24
C GLN A 20 -8.91 -4.09 -1.36
N ILE A 21 -8.70 -3.78 -0.08
CA ILE A 21 -8.08 -4.70 0.88
C ILE A 21 -8.91 -5.99 0.99
N ARG A 22 -10.23 -5.88 1.17
CA ARG A 22 -11.11 -7.06 1.25
C ARG A 22 -11.06 -7.90 -0.02
N ALA A 23 -11.13 -7.27 -1.19
CA ALA A 23 -11.04 -7.98 -2.46
C ALA A 23 -9.70 -8.71 -2.63
N LEU A 24 -8.60 -8.13 -2.14
CA LEU A 24 -7.29 -8.78 -2.13
C LEU A 24 -7.27 -9.99 -1.19
N GLU A 25 -7.76 -9.83 0.04
CA GLU A 25 -7.85 -10.93 1.03
C GLU A 25 -8.74 -12.08 0.52
N GLU A 26 -9.86 -11.77 -0.13
CA GLU A 26 -10.75 -12.74 -0.76
C GLU A 26 -10.06 -13.50 -1.91
N ARG A 27 -9.36 -12.79 -2.81
CA ARG A 27 -8.61 -13.40 -3.90
C ARG A 27 -7.49 -14.32 -3.41
N LEU A 28 -6.87 -13.99 -2.29
CA LEU A 28 -5.81 -14.77 -1.66
C LEU A 28 -6.34 -15.86 -0.72
N GLY A 29 -7.64 -15.86 -0.40
CA GLY A 29 -8.22 -16.72 0.64
C GLY A 29 -7.60 -16.52 2.03
N THR A 30 -6.89 -15.40 2.26
CA THR A 30 -6.03 -15.19 3.43
C THR A 30 -6.19 -13.77 3.94
N ARG A 31 -6.39 -13.62 5.26
CA ARG A 31 -6.42 -12.30 5.90
C ARG A 31 -5.02 -11.72 6.02
N LEU A 32 -4.85 -10.49 5.56
CA LEU A 32 -3.60 -9.73 5.61
C LEU A 32 -3.61 -8.72 6.75
N PHE A 33 -4.80 -8.26 7.19
CA PHE A 33 -4.94 -7.27 8.24
C PHE A 33 -5.86 -7.71 9.38
N VAL A 34 -5.50 -7.31 10.60
CA VAL A 34 -6.35 -7.35 11.79
C VAL A 34 -6.89 -5.95 12.04
N ARG A 35 -8.22 -5.83 12.17
CA ARG A 35 -8.88 -4.54 12.46
C ARG A 35 -8.96 -4.32 13.97
N GLY A 36 -8.30 -3.26 14.45
CA GLY A 36 -8.49 -2.70 15.79
C GLY A 36 -9.53 -1.57 15.78
N TYR A 37 -9.66 -0.86 16.91
CA TYR A 37 -10.66 0.19 17.09
C TYR A 37 -10.39 1.44 16.23
N ARG A 38 -9.12 1.85 16.08
CA ARG A 38 -8.70 3.03 15.28
C ARG A 38 -7.50 2.75 14.39
N GLU A 39 -7.02 1.52 14.37
CA GLU A 39 -5.81 1.13 13.69
C GLU A 39 -5.96 -0.25 13.07
N ILE A 40 -5.12 -0.50 12.08
CA ILE A 40 -4.92 -1.81 11.47
C ILE A 40 -3.50 -2.28 11.74
N HIS A 41 -3.38 -3.59 11.93
CA HIS A 41 -2.12 -4.30 12.06
C HIS A 41 -2.05 -5.39 11.00
N PHE A 42 -0.84 -5.72 10.57
CA PHE A 42 -0.64 -6.89 9.72
C PHE A 42 -0.85 -8.19 10.50
N THR A 43 -1.40 -9.18 9.81
CA THR A 43 -1.25 -10.59 10.21
C THR A 43 0.17 -11.07 9.88
N ALA A 44 0.54 -12.29 10.28
CA ALA A 44 1.81 -12.88 9.86
C ALA A 44 1.95 -12.95 8.32
N ALA A 45 0.88 -13.33 7.61
CA ALA A 45 0.83 -13.33 6.16
C ALA A 45 0.94 -11.90 5.58
N GLY A 46 0.29 -10.92 6.20
CA GLY A 46 0.40 -9.51 5.83
C GLY A 46 1.83 -8.98 5.95
N GLN A 47 2.54 -9.32 7.04
CA GLN A 47 3.94 -8.93 7.22
C GLN A 47 4.86 -9.55 6.17
N ALA A 48 4.66 -10.84 5.87
CA ALA A 48 5.44 -11.54 4.84
C ALA A 48 5.25 -10.91 3.46
N LEU A 49 4.01 -10.61 3.08
CA LEU A 49 3.71 -9.94 1.81
C LEU A 49 4.28 -8.52 1.76
N PHE A 50 4.16 -7.77 2.86
CA PHE A 50 4.67 -6.41 2.96
C PHE A 50 6.19 -6.37 2.74
N ALA A 51 6.96 -7.22 3.42
CA ALA A 51 8.43 -7.23 3.33
C ALA A 51 8.94 -7.40 1.88
N VAL A 52 8.28 -8.28 1.11
CA VAL A 52 8.61 -8.51 -0.30
C VAL A 52 8.18 -7.33 -1.17
N THR A 53 6.96 -6.84 -0.99
CA THR A 53 6.38 -5.79 -1.85
C THR A 53 7.06 -4.44 -1.63
N ASP A 54 7.43 -4.13 -0.38
CA ASP A 54 8.15 -2.90 -0.01
C ASP A 54 9.50 -2.83 -0.75
N SER A 55 10.29 -3.92 -0.66
CA SER A 55 11.56 -4.04 -1.37
C SER A 55 11.41 -3.89 -2.89
N MET A 56 10.38 -4.52 -3.48
CA MET A 56 10.08 -4.40 -4.91
C MET A 56 9.70 -2.97 -5.30
N MET A 57 8.89 -2.29 -4.49
CA MET A 57 8.46 -0.93 -4.77
C MET A 57 9.62 0.06 -4.70
N THR A 58 10.53 -0.10 -3.73
CA THR A 58 11.77 0.68 -3.65
C THR A 58 12.61 0.52 -4.90
N GLY A 59 12.85 -0.72 -5.35
CA GLY A 59 13.62 -0.97 -6.58
C GLY A 59 12.95 -0.41 -7.83
N LEU A 60 11.62 -0.47 -7.90
CA LEU A 60 10.85 0.16 -8.98
C LEU A 60 11.00 1.68 -8.96
N GLN A 61 10.89 2.33 -7.80
CA GLN A 61 11.07 3.78 -7.66
C GLN A 61 12.48 4.23 -8.05
N GLU A 62 13.50 3.49 -7.65
CA GLU A 62 14.89 3.77 -8.02
C GLU A 62 15.09 3.67 -9.54
N THR A 63 14.59 2.59 -10.14
CA THR A 63 14.68 2.38 -11.60
C THR A 63 13.92 3.47 -12.36
N LEU A 64 12.72 3.82 -11.92
CA LEU A 64 11.91 4.89 -12.51
C LEU A 64 12.64 6.24 -12.41
N GLY A 65 13.25 6.55 -11.27
CA GLY A 65 14.05 7.75 -11.08
C GLY A 65 15.28 7.82 -11.99
N ALA A 66 15.90 6.68 -12.30
CA ALA A 66 17.05 6.62 -13.19
C ALA A 66 16.67 6.79 -14.68
N ILE A 67 15.51 6.27 -15.11
CA ILE A 67 15.07 6.35 -16.52
C ILE A 67 14.26 7.61 -16.83
N MET A 68 13.58 8.19 -15.84
CA MET A 68 12.84 9.43 -16.03
C MET A 68 13.82 10.60 -16.02
N PRO A 69 13.90 11.41 -17.10
CA PRO A 69 14.76 12.58 -17.09
C PRO A 69 14.31 13.53 -15.97
N PRO A 70 15.25 14.22 -15.28
CA PRO A 70 14.89 15.20 -14.27
C PRO A 70 13.99 16.25 -14.92
N GLN A 71 12.74 16.34 -14.47
CA GLN A 71 11.82 17.38 -14.91
C GLN A 71 12.40 18.72 -14.45
N ARG A 72 13.04 19.43 -15.38
CA ARG A 72 13.43 20.83 -15.17
C ARG A 72 12.14 21.59 -14.88
N GLY A 73 12.10 22.23 -13.71
CA GLY A 73 10.91 22.84 -13.15
C GLY A 73 10.18 23.76 -14.12
N HIS A 74 8.85 23.68 -14.09
CA HIS A 74 8.02 24.78 -14.54
C HIS A 74 8.24 25.93 -13.56
N ALA A 75 8.88 26.99 -14.06
CA ALA A 75 8.96 28.31 -13.43
C ALA A 75 7.58 28.94 -13.30
#